data_AF-A0A1C3E920-F1
#
_entry.id   AF-A0A1C3E920-F1
#
_cell.length_a   1.000
_cell.length_b   1.000
_cell.length_c   1.000
_cell.angle_alpha   90.00
_cell.angle_beta   90.00
_cell.angle_gamma   90.00
#
_symmetry.space_group_name_H-M   'P 1'
#
loop_
_entity.id
_entity.type
_entity.pdbx_description
1 polymer ?
#
loop_
_entity_poly.entity_id
_entity_poly.type
_entity_poly.pdbx_seq_one_letter_code
_entity_poly.pdbx_strand_id
1 'polypeptide(L)'
;MKTRNILMSMLVLLMSTNLVHAGEIVSGGLHYEVNQDIHSYSSKESGFYAGQQVKNHTLDIEGKLSGSIVLKSNDHHSLSFTDSDAEIIKIGKGFWLLSYPQETELGQKVEWLMHQPGVLKAEIEVSTNLLKLQ
;
A
#
# COMPACT_ATOMS: atom_id res chain seq x y z
N MET A 1 -58.91 19.18 -0.21
CA MET A 1 -58.08 17.95 -0.29
C MET A 1 -56.63 18.36 -0.40
N LYS A 2 -55.75 17.68 0.35
CA LYS A 2 -54.41 18.12 0.75
C LYS A 2 -53.38 18.09 -0.40
N THR A 3 -52.63 19.18 -0.54
CA THR A 3 -51.38 19.29 -1.31
C THR A 3 -50.29 18.43 -0.65
N ARG A 4 -49.60 17.59 -1.45
CA ARG A 4 -48.42 16.82 -1.01
C ARG A 4 -47.17 17.52 -1.53
N ASN A 5 -46.42 18.15 -0.64
CA ASN A 5 -45.06 18.60 -0.88
C ASN A 5 -44.13 17.38 -0.86
N ILE A 6 -43.37 17.15 -1.93
CA ILE A 6 -42.26 16.20 -1.94
C ILE A 6 -40.99 17.03 -1.74
N LEU A 7 -40.48 17.01 -0.51
CA LEU A 7 -39.17 17.53 -0.17
C LEU A 7 -38.15 16.43 -0.50
N MET A 8 -37.44 16.57 -1.63
CA MET A 8 -36.38 15.64 -2.01
C MET A 8 -35.09 16.10 -1.29
N SER A 9 -34.78 15.43 -0.17
CA SER A 9 -33.59 15.71 0.63
C SER A 9 -32.32 15.45 -0.19
N MET A 10 -31.56 16.52 -0.43
CA MET A 10 -30.22 16.48 -1.00
C MET A 10 -29.26 15.90 0.05
N LEU A 11 -28.88 14.63 -0.11
CA LEU A 11 -27.87 13.98 0.73
C LEU A 11 -26.49 14.51 0.31
N VAL A 12 -25.94 15.44 1.09
CA VAL A 12 -24.55 15.88 0.95
C VAL A 12 -23.68 14.76 1.52
N LEU A 13 -23.05 13.98 0.64
CA LEU A 13 -22.01 13.03 1.04
C LEU A 13 -20.79 13.84 1.48
N LEU A 14 -20.59 13.97 2.79
CA LEU A 14 -19.31 14.37 3.36
C LEU A 14 -18.33 13.22 3.09
N MET A 15 -17.56 13.33 2.01
CA MET A 15 -16.34 12.55 1.84
C MET A 15 -15.37 13.05 2.92
N SER A 16 -15.28 12.34 4.03
CA SER A 16 -14.18 12.47 4.97
C SER A 16 -12.90 12.10 4.22
N THR A 17 -12.11 13.10 3.85
CA THR A 17 -10.74 12.91 3.41
C THR A 17 -9.96 12.33 4.59
N ASN A 18 -9.76 11.02 4.60
CA ASN A 18 -8.74 10.42 5.43
C ASN A 18 -7.41 11.01 4.94
N LEU A 19 -6.86 11.97 5.67
CA LEU A 19 -5.47 12.36 5.51
C LEU A 19 -4.65 11.12 5.84
N VAL A 20 -4.26 10.37 4.82
CA VAL A 20 -3.19 9.38 4.94
C VAL A 20 -1.95 10.19 5.34
N HIS A 21 -1.36 9.84 6.49
CA HIS A 21 -0.15 10.47 7.00
C HIS A 21 0.96 10.22 5.97
N ALA A 22 1.22 11.22 5.12
CA ALA A 22 2.14 11.10 4.03
C ALA A 22 3.56 10.95 4.58
N GLY A 23 4.14 9.76 4.43
CA GLY A 23 5.56 9.53 4.71
C GLY A 23 5.90 8.20 5.36
N GLU A 24 4.97 7.54 6.04
CA GLU A 24 5.28 6.32 6.80
C GLU A 24 4.65 5.06 6.20
N ILE A 25 5.41 3.96 6.22
CA ILE A 25 4.93 2.60 5.90
C ILE A 25 5.35 1.60 6.96
N VAL A 26 4.64 0.47 7.03
CA VAL A 26 5.04 -0.69 7.83
C VAL A 26 5.45 -1.83 6.91
N SER A 27 6.64 -2.39 7.14
CA SER A 27 7.16 -3.53 6.38
C SER A 27 7.91 -4.48 7.31
N GLY A 28 7.51 -5.76 7.34
CA GLY A 28 8.13 -6.75 8.21
C GLY A 28 7.96 -6.43 9.71
N GLY A 29 6.92 -5.65 10.05
CA GLY A 29 6.70 -5.16 11.42
C GLY A 29 7.55 -3.97 11.84
N LEU A 30 8.32 -3.36 10.93
CA LEU A 30 9.11 -2.16 11.17
C LEU A 30 8.47 -0.94 10.49
N HIS A 31 8.54 0.21 11.14
CA HIS A 31 8.10 1.49 10.58
C HIS A 31 9.22 2.13 9.77
N TYR A 32 8.93 2.60 8.57
CA TYR A 32 9.87 3.30 7.72
C TYR A 32 9.30 4.62 7.26
N GLU A 33 10.13 5.65 7.25
CA GLU A 33 9.82 6.94 6.64
C GLU A 33 10.42 7.02 5.24
N VAL A 34 9.66 7.51 4.27
CA VAL A 34 10.16 7.75 2.91
C VAL A 34 11.09 8.95 2.94
N ASN A 35 12.35 8.74 2.56
CA ASN A 35 13.29 9.83 2.44
C ASN A 35 12.93 10.66 1.20
N GLN A 36 12.45 11.89 1.42
CA GLN A 36 11.98 12.78 0.36
C GLN A 36 13.12 13.53 -0.35
N ASP A 37 14.40 13.15 -0.19
CA ASP A 37 15.52 13.85 -0.84
C ASP A 37 15.31 13.99 -2.37
N ILE A 38 14.93 15.20 -2.75
CA ILE A 38 14.27 15.60 -4.00
C ILE A 38 15.28 15.71 -5.12
N HIS A 39 15.87 14.61 -5.64
CA HIS A 39 16.76 14.73 -6.82
C HIS A 39 16.61 13.68 -7.92
N SER A 40 15.60 12.82 -7.91
CA SER A 40 15.36 11.94 -9.06
C SER A 40 13.88 11.59 -9.17
N TYR A 41 13.30 11.96 -10.32
CA TYR A 41 11.90 11.81 -10.74
C TYR A 41 10.92 12.90 -10.28
N SER A 42 10.62 13.80 -11.24
CA SER A 42 9.41 14.60 -11.42
C SER A 42 8.55 14.90 -10.18
N SER A 43 8.54 16.16 -9.80
CA SER A 43 7.80 16.83 -8.73
C SER A 43 6.26 16.71 -8.79
N LYS A 44 5.66 15.52 -8.86
CA LYS A 44 4.20 15.46 -9.08
C LYS A 44 3.29 14.68 -8.15
N GLU A 45 3.66 13.60 -7.47
CA GLU A 45 2.64 12.91 -6.65
C GLU A 45 3.20 12.40 -5.32
N SER A 46 2.58 12.83 -4.23
CA SER A 46 2.73 12.21 -2.91
C SER A 46 2.28 10.76 -3.02
N GLY A 47 3.14 9.81 -2.69
CA GLY A 47 2.83 8.38 -2.76
C GLY A 47 4.05 7.50 -2.56
N PHE A 48 3.79 6.20 -2.57
CA PHE A 48 4.77 5.13 -2.41
C PHE A 48 4.99 4.44 -3.76
N TYR A 49 6.18 4.60 -4.32
CA TYR A 49 6.55 4.08 -5.63
C TYR A 49 7.83 3.25 -5.55
N ALA A 50 7.92 2.23 -6.40
CA ALA A 50 9.13 1.42 -6.52
C ALA A 50 10.34 2.34 -6.76
N GLY A 51 11.44 2.10 -6.05
CA GLY A 51 12.63 2.94 -6.21
C GLY A 51 12.94 3.87 -5.04
N GLN A 52 11.92 4.29 -4.30
CA GLN A 52 12.07 5.28 -3.24
C GLN A 52 12.91 4.74 -2.08
N GLN A 53 13.79 5.60 -1.55
CA GLN A 53 14.56 5.29 -0.35
C GLN A 53 13.69 5.46 0.88
N VAL A 54 13.87 4.56 1.84
CA VAL A 54 13.17 4.62 3.12
C VAL A 54 14.13 4.37 4.27
N LYS A 55 13.79 4.91 5.45
CA LYS A 55 14.63 4.79 6.64
C LYS A 55 13.80 4.42 7.86
N ASN A 56 14.26 3.41 8.60
CA ASN A 56 13.81 3.16 9.95
C ASN A 56 14.74 3.93 10.91
N HIS A 57 14.25 5.04 11.47
CA HIS A 57 15.05 5.89 12.35
C HIS A 57 15.41 5.24 13.68
N THR A 58 14.63 4.24 14.13
CA THR A 58 14.86 3.58 15.43
C THR A 58 16.09 2.66 15.39
N LEU A 59 16.27 1.96 14.27
CA LEU A 59 17.33 0.97 14.07
C LEU A 59 18.44 1.47 13.13
N ASP A 60 18.31 2.69 12.61
CA ASP A 60 19.19 3.29 11.58
C ASP A 60 19.37 2.37 10.35
N ILE A 61 18.26 1.74 9.91
CA ILE A 61 18.25 0.86 8.76
C ILE A 61 17.70 1.62 7.55
N GLU A 62 18.48 1.63 6.48
CA GLU A 62 18.06 2.14 5.17
C GLU A 62 17.58 0.99 4.28
N GLY A 63 16.58 1.30 3.46
CA GLY A 63 16.01 0.37 2.51
C GLY A 63 15.45 1.08 1.29
N LYS A 64 14.90 0.28 0.40
CA LYS A 64 14.30 0.75 -0.85
C LYS A 64 12.96 0.05 -1.07
N LEU A 65 11.94 0.79 -1.51
CA LEU A 65 10.69 0.19 -1.94
C LEU A 65 10.96 -0.65 -3.20
N SER A 66 10.63 -1.94 -3.15
CA SER A 66 10.94 -2.87 -4.24
C SER A 66 9.99 -2.76 -5.43
N GLY A 67 8.77 -2.26 -5.20
CA GLY A 67 7.66 -2.37 -6.15
C GLY A 67 6.74 -3.57 -5.88
N SER A 68 6.96 -4.30 -4.78
CA SER A 68 6.15 -5.45 -4.40
C SER A 68 5.38 -5.21 -3.10
N ILE A 69 4.23 -5.90 -2.97
CA ILE A 69 3.45 -5.98 -1.75
C ILE A 69 3.44 -7.44 -1.27
N VAL A 70 3.76 -7.63 0.00
CA VAL A 70 3.60 -8.91 0.69
C VAL A 70 2.19 -8.98 1.26
N LEU A 71 1.43 -9.99 0.84
CA LEU A 71 0.05 -10.22 1.25
C LEU A 71 -0.03 -11.48 2.11
N LYS A 72 -0.71 -11.37 3.25
CA LYS A 72 -1.14 -12.51 4.06
C LYS A 72 -2.64 -12.69 3.89
N SER A 73 -3.05 -13.89 3.51
CA SER A 73 -4.45 -14.28 3.33
C SER A 73 -4.78 -15.53 4.16
N ASN A 74 -6.06 -15.72 4.50
CA ASN A 74 -6.57 -16.97 5.02
C ASN A 74 -6.72 -18.05 3.93
N ASP A 75 -6.66 -17.66 2.66
CA ASP A 75 -6.68 -18.56 1.51
C ASP A 75 -5.28 -19.12 1.23
N HIS A 76 -5.08 -20.39 1.55
CA HIS A 76 -3.78 -21.04 1.43
C HIS A 76 -3.52 -21.62 0.03
N HIS A 77 -4.54 -21.76 -0.80
CA HIS A 77 -4.46 -22.44 -2.09
C HIS A 77 -4.39 -21.47 -3.26
N SER A 78 -5.33 -20.53 -3.33
CA SER A 78 -5.53 -19.53 -4.39
C SER A 78 -6.22 -18.30 -3.80
N LEU A 79 -5.87 -17.10 -4.25
CA LEU A 79 -6.62 -15.89 -3.92
C LEU A 79 -7.98 -15.90 -4.65
N SER A 80 -9.02 -15.35 -4.02
CA SER A 80 -10.35 -15.21 -4.63
C SER A 80 -10.46 -14.03 -5.60
N PHE A 81 -9.41 -13.24 -5.74
CA PHE A 81 -9.33 -12.05 -6.56
C PHE A 81 -8.09 -12.11 -7.46
N THR A 82 -8.10 -11.24 -8.47
CA THR A 82 -6.98 -11.02 -9.38
C THR A 82 -6.74 -9.52 -9.50
N ASP A 83 -5.51 -9.12 -9.74
CA ASP A 83 -5.13 -7.75 -10.10
C ASP A 83 -4.37 -7.83 -11.43
N SER A 84 -4.90 -7.20 -12.49
CA SER A 84 -4.31 -7.26 -13.83
C SER A 84 -2.96 -6.58 -13.92
N ASP A 85 -2.68 -5.67 -12.99
CA ASP A 85 -1.45 -4.90 -12.97
C ASP A 85 -0.35 -5.59 -12.15
N ALA A 86 -0.66 -6.73 -11.52
CA ALA A 86 0.24 -7.44 -10.63
C ALA A 86 0.65 -8.79 -11.19
N GLU A 87 1.95 -9.10 -11.10
CA GLU A 87 2.40 -10.49 -11.12
C GLU A 87 2.22 -11.07 -9.70
N ILE A 88 1.42 -12.13 -9.58
CA ILE A 88 1.10 -12.75 -8.29
C ILE A 88 1.85 -14.07 -8.14
N ILE A 89 2.75 -14.12 -7.16
CA ILE A 89 3.54 -15.31 -6.83
C ILE A 89 3.14 -15.85 -5.48
N LYS A 90 2.87 -17.15 -5.41
CA LYS A 90 2.62 -17.85 -4.15
C LYS A 90 3.93 -18.14 -3.43
N ILE A 91 4.09 -17.62 -2.22
CA ILE A 91 5.22 -17.95 -1.34
C ILE A 91 4.90 -19.22 -0.54
N GLY A 92 3.68 -19.32 0.00
CA GLY A 92 3.19 -20.47 0.76
C GLY A 92 2.61 -20.10 2.12
N LYS A 93 1.89 -21.04 2.76
CA LYS A 93 1.24 -20.85 4.08
C LYS A 93 0.39 -19.57 4.18
N GLY A 94 -0.34 -19.24 3.11
CA GLY A 94 -1.17 -18.03 3.03
C GLY A 94 -0.42 -16.75 2.70
N PHE A 95 0.88 -16.80 2.38
CA PHE A 95 1.67 -15.65 1.93
C PHE A 95 1.80 -15.62 0.41
N TRP A 96 1.69 -14.41 -0.12
CA TRP A 96 1.74 -14.08 -1.54
C TRP A 96 2.62 -12.85 -1.74
N LEU A 97 3.33 -12.81 -2.86
CA LEU A 97 4.06 -11.62 -3.33
C LEU A 97 3.33 -11.09 -4.57
N LEU A 98 2.96 -9.82 -4.54
CA LEU A 98 2.36 -9.13 -5.67
C LEU A 98 3.36 -8.09 -6.16
N SER A 99 3.90 -8.26 -7.37
CA SER A 99 4.88 -7.35 -7.96
C SER A 99 4.21 -6.46 -9.00
N TYR A 100 4.44 -5.15 -8.90
CA TYR A 100 3.79 -4.13 -9.71
C TYR A 100 4.79 -3.37 -10.61
N PRO A 101 4.31 -2.76 -11.72
CA PRO A 101 5.08 -1.79 -12.49
C PRO A 101 5.58 -0.62 -11.63
N GLN A 102 6.72 -0.03 -12.01
CA GLN A 102 7.40 0.98 -11.18
C GLN A 102 6.57 2.25 -10.93
N GLU A 103 5.72 2.59 -11.88
CA GLU A 103 4.81 3.73 -11.85
C GLU A 103 3.57 3.53 -10.97
N THR A 104 3.39 2.33 -10.42
CA THR A 104 2.25 2.01 -9.57
C THR A 104 2.37 2.70 -8.21
N GLU A 105 1.35 3.45 -7.82
CA GLU A 105 1.22 3.96 -6.46
C GLU A 105 0.80 2.80 -5.54
N LEU A 106 1.75 2.33 -4.72
CA LEU A 106 1.63 1.11 -3.93
C LEU A 106 0.68 1.30 -2.73
N GLY A 107 0.53 2.53 -2.21
CA GLY A 107 -0.39 2.83 -1.11
C GLY A 107 -1.84 2.52 -1.44
N GLN A 108 -2.30 2.94 -2.61
CA GLN A 108 -3.62 2.67 -3.16
C GLN A 108 -3.83 1.18 -3.39
N LYS A 109 -2.80 0.46 -3.85
CA LYS A 109 -2.87 -1.00 -4.01
C LYS A 109 -2.97 -1.70 -2.66
N VAL A 110 -2.23 -1.27 -1.64
CA VAL A 110 -2.39 -1.78 -0.26
C VAL A 110 -3.81 -1.52 0.25
N GLU A 111 -4.33 -0.30 0.11
CA GLU A 111 -5.70 0.03 0.52
C GLU A 111 -6.73 -0.86 -0.18
N TRP A 112 -6.62 -1.02 -1.51
CA TRP A 112 -7.51 -1.88 -2.28
C TRP A 112 -7.42 -3.36 -1.86
N LEU A 113 -6.20 -3.87 -1.63
CA LEU A 113 -5.98 -5.24 -1.17
C LEU A 113 -6.61 -5.51 0.19
N MET A 114 -6.53 -4.55 1.12
CA MET A 114 -7.14 -4.68 2.44
C MET A 114 -8.67 -4.76 2.43
N HIS A 115 -9.32 -4.38 1.32
CA HIS A 115 -10.76 -4.54 1.12
C HIS A 115 -11.14 -5.86 0.43
N GLN A 116 -10.18 -6.68 -0.01
CA GLN A 116 -10.48 -7.94 -0.67
C GLN A 116 -10.87 -9.03 0.34
N PRO A 117 -11.80 -9.94 -0.01
CA PRO A 117 -12.12 -11.09 0.82
C PRO A 117 -10.88 -11.93 1.13
N GLY A 118 -10.78 -12.39 2.38
CA GLY A 118 -9.72 -13.30 2.82
C GLY A 118 -8.36 -12.64 3.10
N VAL A 119 -8.15 -11.38 2.71
CA VAL A 119 -6.93 -10.65 3.04
C VAL A 119 -6.89 -10.32 4.53
N LEU A 120 -5.80 -10.74 5.17
CA LEU A 120 -5.53 -10.49 6.58
C LEU A 120 -4.55 -9.32 6.79
N LYS A 121 -3.63 -9.14 5.85
CA LYS A 121 -2.60 -8.11 5.89
C LYS A 121 -2.00 -7.86 4.51
N ALA A 122 -1.66 -6.62 4.20
CA ALA A 122 -0.85 -6.22 3.05
C ALA A 122 0.21 -5.22 3.51
N GLU A 123 1.47 -5.42 3.11
CA GLU A 123 2.59 -4.53 3.43
C GLU A 123 3.45 -4.31 2.18
N ILE A 124 3.90 -3.07 1.96
CA ILE A 124 4.89 -2.79 0.92
C ILE A 124 6.22 -3.44 1.32
N GLU A 125 6.85 -4.15 0.40
CA GLU A 125 8.16 -4.76 0.63
C GLU A 125 9.26 -3.71 0.59
N VAL A 126 10.07 -3.68 1.65
CA VAL A 126 11.29 -2.87 1.73
C VAL A 126 12.49 -3.80 1.60
N SER A 127 13.22 -3.66 0.50
CA SER A 127 14.49 -4.35 0.33
C SER A 127 15.57 -3.58 1.09
N THR A 128 16.19 -4.24 2.08
CA THR A 128 17.27 -3.68 2.91
C THR A 128 18.58 -4.41 2.64
N ASN A 129 19.72 -3.74 2.80
CA ASN A 129 21.04 -4.40 2.74
C ASN A 129 21.56 -4.65 4.16
N LEU A 130 20.96 -5.64 4.85
CA LEU A 130 21.31 -6.00 6.22
C LEU A 130 22.72 -6.60 6.36
N LEU A 131 23.39 -6.95 5.25
CA LEU A 131 24.76 -7.48 5.26
C LEU A 131 25.82 -6.46 5.72
N LYS A 132 25.47 -5.16 5.83
CA LYS A 132 26.37 -4.11 6.33
C LYS A 132 26.41 -3.99 7.86
N LEU A 133 25.62 -4.78 8.60
CA LEU A 133 25.52 -4.70 10.08
C LEU A 133 26.41 -5.73 10.82
N GLN A 134 27.35 -6.37 10.13
CA GLN A 134 28.37 -7.26 10.70
C GLN A 134 29.75 -6.63 10.60
#